data_AF-H2Z2U7-F1
#
_entry.id   AF-H2Z2U7-F1
#
_cell.length_a   1.000
_cell.length_b   1.000
_cell.length_c   1.000
_cell.angle_alpha   90.00
_cell.angle_beta   90.00
_cell.angle_gamma   90.00
#
_symmetry.space_group_name_H-M   'P 1'
#
loop_
_entity.id
_entity.type
_entity.pdbx_description
1 polymer ?
#
loop_
_entity_poly.entity_id
_entity_poly.type
_entity_poly.pdbx_seq_one_letter_code
_entity_poly.pdbx_strand_id
1 'polypeptide(L)'
;MSLTPQQGQEYLFKHDIPQLIESILVGLVHDRPDDPLTFISQCIESAKESGAKQISWNSFIPTTKLGPLKVATKHGKKTKPVFQTEPPSHLFSDPKKEYSKLPPIPSSK
;
A
#
# COMPACT_ATOMS: atom_id res chain seq x y z
N MET A 1 39.27 2.85 -6.45
CA MET A 1 38.50 2.93 -5.18
C MET A 1 37.31 2.01 -5.33
N SER A 2 37.35 0.85 -4.69
CA SER A 2 36.26 -0.12 -4.77
C SER A 2 35.19 0.27 -3.74
N LEU A 3 33.96 0.51 -4.21
CA LEU A 3 32.84 0.81 -3.32
C LEU A 3 32.56 -0.43 -2.46
N THR A 4 32.52 -0.27 -1.14
CA THR A 4 32.15 -1.39 -0.27
C THR A 4 30.65 -1.66 -0.38
N PRO A 5 30.18 -2.90 -0.15
CA PRO A 5 28.75 -3.20 -0.15
C PRO A 5 27.94 -2.30 0.79
N GLN A 6 28.49 -1.96 1.97
CA GLN A 6 27.85 -1.03 2.90
C GLN A 6 27.66 0.38 2.31
N GLN A 7 28.68 0.90 1.61
CA GLN A 7 28.59 2.22 0.96
C GLN A 7 27.52 2.24 -0.14
N GLY A 8 27.37 1.14 -0.88
CA GLY A 8 26.31 0.99 -1.87
C GLY A 8 24.92 0.98 -1.24
N GLN A 9 24.72 0.21 -0.17
CA GLN A 9 23.45 0.18 0.55
C GLN A 9 23.10 1.54 1.14
N GLU A 10 24.05 2.21 1.81
CA GLU A 10 23.85 3.53 2.39
C GLU A 10 23.44 4.56 1.33
N TYR A 11 24.07 4.52 0.15
CA TYR A 11 23.67 5.37 -0.98
C TYR A 11 22.21 5.13 -1.38
N LEU A 12 21.79 3.88 -1.55
CA LEU A 12 20.42 3.55 -1.94
C LEU A 12 19.39 4.04 -0.92
N PHE A 13 19.63 3.79 0.38
CA PHE A 13 18.72 4.21 1.44
C PHE A 13 18.70 5.73 1.64
N LYS A 14 19.86 6.40 1.56
CA LYS A 14 19.95 7.86 1.72
C LYS A 14 19.15 8.61 0.65
N HIS A 15 19.04 8.03 -0.53
CA HIS A 15 18.36 8.60 -1.68
C HIS A 15 16.95 8.01 -1.91
N ASP A 16 16.48 7.13 -1.03
CA ASP A 16 15.17 6.46 -1.12
C ASP A 16 14.94 5.77 -2.49
N ILE A 17 16.03 5.31 -3.11
CA ILE A 17 16.01 4.66 -4.44
C ILE A 17 15.13 3.40 -4.45
N PRO A 18 15.18 2.50 -3.45
CA PRO A 18 14.31 1.33 -3.42
C PRO A 18 12.82 1.69 -3.46
N GLN A 19 12.42 2.70 -2.67
CA GLN A 19 11.04 3.17 -2.59
C GLN A 19 10.56 3.76 -3.93
N LEU A 20 11.40 4.58 -4.56
CA LEU A 20 11.13 5.14 -5.89
C LEU A 20 10.92 4.01 -6.92
N ILE A 21 11.86 3.07 -6.99
CA ILE A 21 11.78 1.96 -7.95
C ILE A 21 10.53 1.11 -7.70
N GLU A 22 10.22 0.80 -6.44
CA GLU A 22 9.02 0.02 -6.09
C GLU A 22 7.74 0.72 -6.57
N SER A 23 7.59 2.02 -6.30
CA SER A 23 6.41 2.78 -6.75
C SER A 23 6.27 2.82 -8.28
N ILE A 24 7.38 2.93 -9.01
CA ILE A 24 7.41 2.90 -10.49
C ILE A 24 6.98 1.52 -10.99
N LEU A 25 7.52 0.45 -10.40
CA LEU A 25 7.18 -0.92 -10.78
C LEU A 25 5.69 -1.21 -10.56
N VAL A 26 5.13 -0.79 -9.43
CA VAL A 26 3.69 -0.93 -9.17
C VAL A 26 2.88 -0.14 -10.20
N GLY A 27 3.28 1.10 -10.53
CA GLY A 27 2.67 1.90 -11.57
C GLY A 27 2.67 1.21 -12.95
N LEU A 28 3.81 0.66 -13.36
CA LEU A 28 3.95 -0.09 -14.62
C LEU A 28 3.06 -1.32 -14.68
N VAL A 29 3.05 -2.14 -13.63
CA VAL A 29 2.24 -3.37 -13.57
C VAL A 29 0.75 -3.05 -13.61
N HIS A 30 0.36 -1.93 -12.99
CA HIS A 30 -1.02 -1.50 -12.88
C HIS A 30 -1.55 -0.85 -14.16
N ASP A 31 -0.80 0.08 -14.76
CA ASP A 31 -1.28 0.83 -15.92
C ASP A 31 -0.95 0.15 -17.25
N ARG A 32 0.14 -0.63 -17.30
CA ARG A 32 0.65 -1.32 -18.51
C ARG A 32 0.63 -0.40 -19.75
N PRO A 33 1.34 0.74 -19.69
CA PRO A 33 1.37 1.68 -20.79
C PRO A 33 1.98 1.05 -22.04
N ASP A 34 1.52 1.47 -23.23
CA ASP A 34 2.11 1.07 -24.52
C ASP A 34 3.60 1.44 -24.63
N ASP A 35 3.99 2.56 -24.00
CA ASP A 35 5.39 3.01 -23.91
C ASP A 35 5.86 3.09 -22.44
N PRO A 36 6.46 2.01 -21.90
CA PRO A 36 6.91 1.96 -20.51
C PRO A 36 8.08 2.90 -20.23
N LEU A 37 8.93 3.22 -21.21
CA LEU A 37 10.09 4.08 -20.99
C LEU A 37 9.67 5.53 -20.77
N THR A 38 8.73 6.02 -21.59
CA THR A 38 8.17 7.36 -21.41
C THR A 38 7.46 7.50 -20.06
N PHE A 39 6.71 6.48 -19.63
CA PHE A 39 6.10 6.46 -18.30
C PHE A 39 7.13 6.56 -17.17
N ILE A 40 8.22 5.78 -17.23
CA ILE A 40 9.28 5.83 -16.22
C ILE A 40 9.92 7.22 -16.17
N SER A 41 10.19 7.83 -17.33
CA SER A 41 10.74 9.21 -17.38
C SER A 41 9.82 10.21 -16.68
N GLN A 42 8.50 10.11 -16.90
CA GLN A 42 7.51 10.96 -16.23
C GLN A 42 7.47 10.73 -14.72
N CYS A 43 7.54 9.48 -14.26
CA CYS A 43 7.63 9.18 -12.82
C CYS A 43 8.86 9.80 -12.18
N ILE A 44 10.02 9.74 -12.84
CA ILE A 44 11.27 10.34 -12.37
C ILE A 44 11.14 11.88 -12.36
N GLU A 45 10.51 12.47 -13.36
CA GLU A 45 10.31 13.92 -13.41
C GLU A 45 9.39 14.40 -12.27
N SER A 46 8.26 13.71 -12.06
CA SER A 46 7.36 13.96 -10.93
C SER A 46 8.04 13.76 -9.56
N ALA A 47 8.92 12.75 -9.46
CA ALA A 47 9.75 12.51 -8.28
C ALA A 47 10.73 13.65 -7.98
N LYS A 48 11.28 14.29 -9.02
CA LYS A 48 12.16 15.45 -8.87
C LYS A 48 11.41 16.68 -8.39
N GLU A 49 10.18 16.88 -8.86
CA GLU A 49 9.32 18.01 -8.47
C GLU A 49 8.84 17.89 -7.03
N SER A 50 8.35 16.69 -6.65
CA SER A 50 7.81 16.44 -5.30
C SER A 50 8.90 16.11 -4.27
N GLY A 51 10.09 15.72 -4.73
CA GLY A 51 11.17 15.17 -3.93
C GLY A 51 10.98 13.68 -3.65
N ALA A 52 12.05 12.89 -3.87
CA ALA A 52 12.03 11.42 -3.73
C ALA A 52 11.48 10.92 -2.38
N LYS A 53 11.66 11.71 -1.31
CA LYS A 53 11.22 11.39 0.05
C LYS A 53 9.70 11.45 0.26
N GLN A 54 8.97 12.13 -0.63
CA GLN A 54 7.51 12.26 -0.53
C GLN A 54 6.76 11.19 -1.34
N ILE A 55 7.48 10.28 -2.01
CA ILE A 55 6.89 9.27 -2.87
C ILE A 55 6.43 8.09 -2.03
N SER A 56 5.12 7.84 -2.06
CA SER A 56 4.54 6.63 -1.50
C SER A 56 4.44 5.54 -2.56
N TRP A 57 4.24 4.30 -2.12
CA TRP A 57 4.10 3.13 -3.00
C TRP A 57 3.01 3.28 -4.07
N ASN A 58 2.01 4.14 -3.80
CA ASN A 58 0.87 4.41 -4.68
C ASN A 58 0.93 5.77 -5.39
N SER A 59 2.02 6.52 -5.31
CA SER A 59 2.12 7.86 -5.91
C SER A 59 1.86 7.88 -7.43
N PHE A 60 2.21 6.81 -8.13
CA PHE A 60 2.03 6.70 -9.58
C PHE A 60 0.81 5.88 -10.01
N ILE A 61 -0.09 5.56 -9.07
CA ILE A 61 -1.33 4.83 -9.36
C ILE A 61 -2.46 5.85 -9.56
N PRO A 62 -3.12 5.88 -10.74
CA PRO A 62 -4.24 6.79 -10.97
C PRO A 62 -5.35 6.56 -9.94
N THR A 63 -5.72 7.61 -9.20
CA THR A 63 -6.79 7.58 -8.19
C THR A 63 -8.16 7.21 -8.80
N THR A 64 -8.32 7.37 -10.11
CA THR A 64 -9.53 6.97 -10.85
C THR A 64 -9.77 5.45 -10.87
N LYS A 65 -8.70 4.65 -10.77
CA LYS A 65 -8.79 3.16 -10.77
C LYS A 65 -8.82 2.58 -9.36
N LEU A 66 -8.31 3.33 -8.38
CA LEU A 66 -8.61 3.12 -6.95
C LEU A 66 -10.03 3.62 -6.71
N GLY A 67 -11.03 2.88 -7.21
CA GLY A 67 -12.44 3.18 -6.97
C GLY A 67 -12.61 3.56 -5.50
N PRO A 68 -13.39 4.61 -5.18
CA PRO A 68 -13.38 5.22 -3.86
C PRO A 68 -13.48 4.12 -2.84
N LEU A 69 -12.42 3.93 -2.03
CA LEU A 69 -12.55 3.16 -0.81
C LEU A 69 -13.69 3.86 -0.09
N LYS A 70 -14.86 3.22 -0.10
CA LYS A 70 -16.04 3.72 0.56
C LYS A 70 -15.69 3.68 2.03
N VAL A 71 -15.02 4.72 2.51
CA VAL A 71 -14.97 5.05 3.93
C VAL A 71 -16.44 5.16 4.27
N ALA A 72 -16.94 4.17 5.00
CA ALA A 72 -18.35 4.05 5.36
C ALA A 72 -18.71 5.25 6.24
N THR A 73 -18.95 6.39 5.59
CA THR A 73 -19.49 7.57 6.22
C THR A 73 -20.94 7.22 6.45
N LYS A 74 -21.27 6.98 7.71
CA LYS A 74 -22.57 6.53 8.18
C LYS A 74 -23.66 7.54 7.82
N HIS A 75 -24.21 7.46 6.60
CA HIS A 75 -25.46 8.12 6.22
C HIS A 75 -26.27 7.20 5.29
N GLY A 76 -27.02 6.29 5.92
CA GLY A 76 -28.45 6.16 5.63
C GLY A 76 -28.95 5.46 4.37
N LYS A 77 -28.22 4.55 3.71
CA LYS A 77 -28.81 3.69 2.66
C LYS A 77 -28.37 2.24 2.79
N LYS A 78 -29.36 1.35 2.99
CA LYS A 78 -29.18 -0.08 3.23
C LYS A 78 -28.68 -0.80 1.97
N THR A 79 -27.37 -0.94 1.82
CA THR A 79 -26.76 -1.96 0.93
C THR A 79 -26.01 -2.95 1.79
N LYS A 80 -26.31 -4.24 1.63
CA LYS A 80 -25.72 -5.33 2.42
C LYS A 80 -24.20 -5.41 2.12
N PRO A 81 -23.31 -5.31 3.12
CA PRO A 81 -21.87 -5.51 2.90
C PRO A 81 -21.58 -7.00 2.61
N VAL A 82 -20.71 -7.25 1.63
CA VAL A 82 -20.28 -8.62 1.21
C VAL A 82 -19.32 -9.24 2.22
N PHE A 83 -18.67 -8.43 3.07
CA PHE A 83 -17.87 -8.91 4.19
C PHE A 83 -18.22 -8.12 5.44
N GLN A 84 -18.67 -8.84 6.46
CA GLN A 84 -19.05 -8.28 7.75
C GLN A 84 -17.93 -8.63 8.74
N THR A 85 -17.13 -7.63 9.13
CA THR A 85 -16.05 -7.78 10.13
C THR A 85 -16.54 -7.65 11.57
N GLU A 86 -17.84 -7.37 11.77
CA GLU A 86 -18.46 -7.34 13.09
C GLU A 86 -19.41 -8.53 13.25
N PRO A 87 -19.30 -9.33 14.32
CA PRO A 87 -20.23 -10.42 14.54
C PRO A 87 -21.66 -9.85 14.65
N PRO A 88 -22.66 -10.46 13.98
CA PRO A 88 -24.04 -10.02 14.05
C PRO A 88 -24.48 -9.89 15.51
N SER A 89 -25.09 -8.75 15.87
CA SER A 89 -25.43 -8.41 17.26
C SER A 89 -26.42 -9.38 17.94
N HIS A 90 -27.01 -10.29 17.17
CA HIS A 90 -27.85 -11.39 17.66
C HIS A 90 -27.03 -12.59 18.19
N LEU A 91 -25.71 -12.63 17.98
CA LEU A 91 -24.83 -13.65 18.57
C LEU A 91 -24.47 -13.36 20.03
N PHE A 92 -24.74 -12.16 20.54
CA PHE A 92 -24.46 -11.80 21.94
C PHE A 92 -25.55 -12.26 22.92
N SER A 93 -26.58 -12.97 22.43
CA SER A 93 -27.66 -13.48 23.28
C SER A 93 -27.48 -14.95 23.68
N ASP A 94 -26.47 -15.65 23.15
CA ASP A 94 -26.17 -17.03 23.53
C ASP A 94 -25.02 -17.06 24.56
N PRO A 95 -25.27 -17.47 25.82
CA PRO A 95 -24.28 -17.43 26.90
C PRO A 95 -23.19 -18.53 26.81
N LYS A 96 -22.85 -19.06 25.62
CA LYS A 96 -21.92 -20.20 25.46
C LYS A 96 -20.98 -20.16 24.24
N LYS A 97 -20.48 -19.00 23.81
CA LYS A 97 -19.36 -18.93 22.86
C LYS A 97 -18.23 -18.05 23.39
N GLU A 98 -17.42 -18.64 24.25
CA GLU A 98 -16.13 -18.09 24.63
C GLU A 98 -15.21 -18.14 23.40
N TYR A 99 -14.96 -16.98 22.78
CA TYR A 99 -13.96 -16.85 21.73
C TYR A 99 -12.58 -17.10 22.35
N SER A 100 -11.98 -18.25 22.04
CA SER A 100 -10.60 -18.54 22.44
C SER A 100 -9.65 -17.51 21.83
N LYS A 101 -8.86 -16.85 22.69
CA LYS A 101 -7.85 -15.88 22.26
C LYS A 101 -6.88 -16.56 21.31
N LEU A 102 -6.52 -15.88 20.22
CA LEU A 102 -5.50 -16.34 19.28
C LEU A 102 -4.20 -16.63 20.05
N PRO A 103 -3.45 -17.69 19.66
CA PRO A 103 -2.17 -17.97 20.27
C PRO A 103 -1.23 -16.75 20.12
N PRO A 104 -0.40 -16.47 21.13
CA PRO A 104 0.56 -15.37 21.06
C PRO A 104 1.46 -15.53 19.84
N ILE A 105 1.63 -14.46 19.08
CA ILE A 105 2.52 -14.41 17.92
C ILE A 105 3.95 -14.63 18.45
N PRO A 106 4.69 -15.64 17.97
CA PRO A 106 6.06 -15.85 18.41
C PRO A 106 6.91 -14.65 17.98
N SER A 107 7.58 -14.01 18.94
CA SER A 107 8.59 -12.99 18.65
C SER A 107 9.78 -13.66 17.95
N SER A 108 10.04 -13.31 16.69
CA SER A 108 11.28 -13.70 16.02
C SER A 108 12.48 -13.08 16.76
N LYS A 109 13.46 -13.92 17.09
CA LYS A 109 14.71 -13.57 17.78
C LYS A 109 15.83 -13.37 16.77
#